data_AF-A0A1F3E517-F1
#
_entry.id   AF-A0A1F3E517-F1
#
_cell.length_a   1.000
_cell.length_b   1.000
_cell.length_c   1.000
_cell.angle_alpha   90.00
_cell.angle_beta   90.00
_cell.angle_gamma   90.00
#
_symmetry.space_group_name_H-M   'P 1'
#
loop_
_entity.id
_entity.type
_entity.pdbx_description
1 polymer ?
#
loop_
_entity_poly.entity_id
_entity_poly.type
_entity_poly.pdbx_seq_one_letter_code
_entity_poly.pdbx_strand_id
1 'polypeptide(L)'
;MKILFRANKILTYSKYTRNMQEYWRCKAFNKLVVTVNMRFRFYTIKFIVLLILLIPFYSCLSVAKIGDFPKSSTEINFDKYSTEYQDKKDPIRTSNKSNEYFFERNIIMTEEDLTEIIKDALKEKGYTIFSFSLENDNVIGKRGMQANEWNSITGVYYKNDINKQKLQIYINTKITQDFTGGWSENRAKKIGLIIDAKIDSKKE
;
A
#
# COMPACT_ATOMS: atom_id res chain seq x y z
N MET A 1 49.71 -27.59 79.96
CA MET A 1 48.28 -27.65 79.59
C MET A 1 47.64 -26.31 79.14
N LYS A 2 48.38 -25.19 79.01
CA LYS A 2 47.83 -23.88 78.53
C LYS A 2 47.98 -23.61 77.02
N ILE A 3 48.85 -24.36 76.32
CA ILE A 3 49.17 -24.12 74.90
C ILE A 3 48.12 -24.75 73.96
N LEU A 4 47.55 -25.92 74.32
CA LEU A 4 46.51 -26.60 73.55
C LEU A 4 45.17 -25.82 73.50
N PHE A 5 44.86 -25.01 74.52
CA PHE A 5 43.63 -24.19 74.53
C PHE A 5 43.70 -22.96 73.61
N ARG A 6 44.91 -22.42 73.34
CA ARG A 6 45.07 -21.26 72.44
C ARG A 6 44.95 -21.65 70.96
N ALA A 7 45.43 -22.82 70.57
CA ALA A 7 45.35 -23.29 69.18
C ALA A 7 43.89 -23.54 68.73
N ASN A 8 43.06 -24.09 69.61
CA ASN A 8 41.67 -24.42 69.29
C ASN A 8 40.78 -23.16 69.10
N LYS A 9 41.12 -22.06 69.79
CA LYS A 9 40.42 -20.76 69.68
C LYS A 9 40.74 -20.01 68.37
N ILE A 10 41.95 -20.20 67.83
CA ILE A 10 42.37 -19.61 66.55
C ILE A 10 41.73 -20.35 65.37
N LEU A 11 41.63 -21.68 65.45
CA LEU A 11 40.98 -22.50 64.42
C LEU A 11 39.47 -22.23 64.31
N THR A 12 38.78 -21.99 65.44
CA THR A 12 37.36 -21.63 65.45
C THR A 12 37.11 -20.23 64.88
N TYR A 13 37.96 -19.24 65.18
CA TYR A 13 37.85 -17.90 64.59
C TYR A 13 38.10 -17.91 63.08
N SER A 14 39.12 -18.63 62.60
CA SER A 14 39.41 -18.78 61.17
C SER A 14 38.23 -19.39 60.40
N LYS A 15 37.61 -20.44 60.93
CA LYS A 15 36.45 -21.10 60.32
C LYS A 15 35.22 -20.19 60.28
N TYR A 16 35.00 -19.38 61.32
CA TYR A 16 33.90 -18.41 61.35
C TYR A 16 34.07 -17.29 60.33
N THR A 17 35.31 -16.79 60.16
CA THR A 17 35.59 -15.73 59.18
C THR A 17 35.45 -16.19 57.72
N ARG A 18 35.80 -17.45 57.41
CA ARG A 18 35.56 -18.01 56.06
C ARG A 18 34.07 -18.16 55.76
N ASN A 19 33.29 -18.69 56.70
CA ASN A 19 31.84 -18.84 56.51
C ASN A 19 31.14 -17.48 56.34
N MET A 20 31.57 -16.45 57.07
CA MET A 20 31.06 -15.09 56.85
C MET A 20 31.42 -14.55 55.46
N GLN A 21 32.68 -14.69 55.02
CA GLN A 21 33.09 -14.20 53.70
C GLN A 21 32.33 -14.90 52.57
N GLU A 22 32.09 -16.21 52.67
CA GLU A 22 31.29 -16.95 51.69
C GLU A 22 29.81 -16.52 51.69
N TYR A 23 29.23 -16.28 52.87
CA TYR A 23 27.87 -15.76 53.00
C TYR A 23 27.72 -14.37 52.35
N TRP A 24 28.66 -13.46 52.61
CA TRP A 24 28.66 -12.13 51.99
C TRP A 24 28.88 -12.18 50.48
N ARG A 25 29.74 -13.07 49.98
CA ARG A 25 29.92 -13.30 48.54
C ARG A 25 28.65 -13.83 47.88
N CYS A 26 27.95 -14.79 48.49
CA CYS A 26 26.68 -15.30 47.98
C CYS A 26 25.57 -14.23 47.98
N LYS A 27 25.49 -13.41 49.03
CA LYS A 27 24.49 -12.34 49.14
C LYS A 27 24.75 -11.21 48.13
N ALA A 28 26.02 -10.86 47.89
CA ALA A 28 26.40 -9.89 46.88
C ALA A 28 26.12 -10.41 45.46
N PHE A 29 26.43 -11.68 45.18
CA PHE A 29 26.16 -12.30 43.87
C PHE A 29 24.66 -12.38 43.56
N ASN A 30 23.84 -12.81 44.52
CA ASN A 30 22.38 -12.83 44.34
C ASN A 30 21.79 -11.43 44.10
N LYS A 31 22.28 -10.41 44.81
CA LYS A 31 21.83 -9.02 44.59
C LYS A 31 22.24 -8.51 43.21
N LEU A 32 23.43 -8.86 42.73
CA LEU A 32 23.91 -8.47 41.40
C LEU A 32 23.11 -9.17 40.29
N VAL A 33 22.87 -10.48 40.41
CA VAL A 33 22.08 -11.26 39.44
C VAL A 33 20.63 -10.76 39.34
N VAL A 34 19.99 -10.43 40.46
CA VAL A 34 18.63 -9.86 40.46
C VAL A 34 18.61 -8.48 39.79
N THR A 35 19.61 -7.63 40.06
CA THR A 35 19.67 -6.28 39.49
C THR A 35 19.93 -6.29 37.97
N VAL A 36 20.77 -7.21 37.49
CA VAL A 36 21.06 -7.38 36.06
C VAL A 36 19.84 -7.93 35.32
N ASN A 37 19.17 -8.96 35.85
CA ASN A 37 17.94 -9.52 35.24
C ASN A 37 16.79 -8.51 35.19
N MET A 38 16.65 -7.67 36.22
CA MET A 38 15.58 -6.67 36.26
C MET A 38 15.83 -5.55 35.24
N ARG A 39 17.07 -5.07 35.08
CA ARG A 39 17.41 -4.08 34.04
C ARG A 39 17.20 -4.63 32.63
N PHE A 40 17.57 -5.88 32.37
CA PHE A 40 17.39 -6.50 31.05
C PHE A 40 15.91 -6.59 30.64
N ARG A 41 15.02 -6.90 31.59
CA ARG A 41 13.55 -6.92 31.37
C ARG A 41 12.95 -5.55 31.06
N PHE A 42 13.49 -4.46 31.62
CA PHE A 42 13.01 -3.12 31.30
C PHE A 42 13.42 -2.65 29.90
N TYR A 43 14.61 -3.05 29.42
CA TYR A 43 15.04 -2.73 28.06
C TYR A 43 14.25 -3.50 26.99
N THR A 44 13.92 -4.77 27.25
CA THR A 44 13.13 -5.57 26.30
C THR A 44 11.69 -5.07 26.17
N ILE A 45 11.04 -4.66 27.26
CA ILE A 45 9.68 -4.08 27.21
C ILE A 45 9.67 -2.76 26.42
N LYS A 46 10.65 -1.86 26.66
CA LYS A 46 10.75 -0.60 25.91
C LYS A 46 10.98 -0.83 24.41
N PHE A 47 11.78 -1.84 24.06
CA PHE A 47 12.04 -2.19 22.67
C PHE A 47 10.79 -2.75 21.98
N ILE A 48 10.02 -3.62 22.64
CA ILE A 48 8.78 -4.17 22.10
C ILE A 48 7.74 -3.07 21.87
N VAL A 49 7.58 -2.13 22.81
CA VAL A 49 6.66 -0.98 22.64
C VAL A 49 7.07 -0.10 21.47
N LEU A 50 8.36 0.18 21.31
CA LEU A 50 8.88 0.93 20.16
C LEU A 50 8.60 0.18 18.84
N LEU A 51 8.76 -1.14 18.82
CA LEU A 51 8.54 -1.95 17.63
C LEU A 51 7.05 -2.01 17.25
N ILE A 52 6.15 -2.12 18.22
CA ILE A 52 4.69 -2.05 18.01
C ILE A 52 4.27 -0.68 17.46
N LEU A 53 4.88 0.41 17.94
CA LEU A 53 4.62 1.75 17.42
C LEU A 53 5.13 1.96 15.99
N LEU A 54 6.11 1.18 15.53
CA LEU A 54 6.63 1.26 14.16
C LEU A 54 5.78 0.49 13.14
N ILE A 55 5.05 -0.55 13.55
CA ILE A 55 4.19 -1.35 12.67
C ILE A 55 3.16 -0.51 11.87
N PRO A 56 2.39 0.44 12.46
CA PRO A 56 1.41 1.21 11.70
C PRO A 56 2.03 2.12 10.62
N PHE A 57 3.31 2.49 10.75
CA PHE A 57 4.01 3.29 9.75
C PHE A 57 4.39 2.48 8.51
N TYR A 58 4.61 1.17 8.63
CA TYR A 58 4.91 0.29 7.49
C TYR A 58 3.64 -0.15 6.74
N SER A 59 2.49 -0.19 7.41
CA SER A 59 1.24 -0.68 6.80
C SER A 59 0.46 0.38 6.00
N CYS A 60 0.85 1.66 6.03
CA CYS A 60 0.01 2.77 5.54
C CYS A 60 0.43 3.41 4.20
N LEU A 61 1.34 2.84 3.42
CA LEU A 61 1.84 3.52 2.21
C LEU A 61 1.63 2.68 0.95
N SER A 62 0.36 2.42 0.59
CA SER A 62 0.06 2.08 -0.80
C SER A 62 0.21 3.34 -1.63
N VAL A 63 1.36 3.50 -2.28
CA VAL A 63 1.67 4.65 -3.13
C VAL A 63 1.37 4.28 -4.58
N ALA A 64 0.47 5.01 -5.22
CA ALA A 64 0.21 4.87 -6.65
C ALA A 64 1.45 5.32 -7.44
N LYS A 65 2.06 4.39 -8.18
CA LYS A 65 3.19 4.67 -9.06
C LYS A 65 2.77 4.49 -10.51
N ILE A 66 3.36 5.28 -11.41
CA ILE A 66 3.16 5.13 -12.85
C ILE A 66 3.61 3.74 -13.32
N GLY A 67 4.68 3.20 -12.73
CA GLY A 67 5.18 1.87 -13.07
C GLY A 67 4.20 0.74 -12.75
N ASP A 68 3.13 1.00 -12.00
CA ASP A 68 2.10 0.01 -11.73
C ASP A 68 1.03 -0.05 -12.84
N PHE A 69 1.15 0.82 -13.86
CA PHE A 69 0.24 0.88 -14.99
C PHE A 69 0.84 0.17 -16.21
N PRO A 70 0.01 -0.51 -17.02
CA PRO A 70 0.43 -1.04 -18.31
C PRO A 70 1.02 0.05 -19.21
N LYS A 71 2.07 -0.30 -19.97
CA LYS A 71 2.76 0.67 -20.83
C LYS A 71 1.99 0.98 -22.11
N SER A 72 1.16 0.05 -22.55
CA SER A 72 0.40 0.11 -23.81
C SER A 72 -0.96 -0.58 -23.69
N SER A 73 -1.86 -0.28 -24.62
CA SER A 73 -3.11 -1.02 -24.83
C SER A 73 -2.89 -2.50 -25.12
N THR A 74 -1.76 -2.87 -25.74
CA THR A 74 -1.44 -4.27 -26.09
C THR A 74 -1.19 -5.17 -24.89
N GLU A 75 -0.81 -4.61 -23.73
CA GLU A 75 -0.71 -5.33 -22.46
C GLU A 75 -2.09 -5.59 -21.81
N ILE A 76 -3.15 -4.95 -22.33
CA ILE A 76 -4.54 -5.12 -21.87
C ILE A 76 -5.22 -6.22 -22.69
N ASN A 77 -5.72 -7.26 -22.01
CA ASN A 77 -6.52 -8.29 -22.67
C ASN A 77 -7.98 -7.80 -22.84
N PHE A 78 -8.23 -6.99 -23.87
CA PHE A 78 -9.56 -6.45 -24.19
C PHE A 78 -10.60 -7.54 -24.48
N ASP A 79 -10.19 -8.68 -25.05
CA ASP A 79 -11.11 -9.77 -25.38
C ASP A 79 -11.65 -10.43 -24.10
N LYS A 80 -10.77 -10.62 -23.10
CA LYS A 80 -11.18 -11.07 -21.77
C LYS A 80 -12.19 -10.11 -21.14
N TYR A 81 -11.93 -8.80 -21.19
CA TYR A 81 -12.85 -7.81 -20.62
C TYR A 81 -14.19 -7.75 -21.38
N SER A 82 -14.18 -7.89 -22.71
CA SER A 82 -15.40 -7.94 -23.51
C SER A 82 -16.30 -9.10 -23.06
N THR A 83 -15.74 -10.31 -22.94
CA THR A 83 -16.49 -11.48 -22.46
C THR A 83 -16.94 -11.34 -21.01
N GLU A 84 -16.09 -10.85 -20.11
CA GLU A 84 -16.42 -10.75 -18.68
C GLU A 84 -17.51 -9.71 -18.37
N TYR A 85 -17.72 -8.71 -19.23
CA TYR A 85 -18.64 -7.59 -19.00
C TYR A 85 -19.90 -7.63 -19.88
N GLN A 86 -19.93 -8.37 -21.00
CA GLN A 86 -21.14 -8.52 -21.82
C GLN A 86 -22.31 -9.16 -21.06
N ASP A 87 -22.02 -10.10 -20.16
CA ASP A 87 -23.06 -10.86 -19.44
C ASP A 87 -23.65 -10.11 -18.22
N LYS A 88 -23.17 -8.90 -17.91
CA LYS A 88 -23.54 -8.19 -16.68
C LYS A 88 -24.19 -6.85 -16.97
N LYS A 89 -25.46 -6.75 -16.57
CA LYS A 89 -26.32 -5.56 -16.74
C LYS A 89 -25.78 -4.30 -16.05
N ASP A 90 -24.95 -4.49 -15.02
CA ASP A 90 -24.22 -3.43 -14.35
C ASP A 90 -22.72 -3.75 -14.37
N PRO A 91 -21.84 -2.75 -14.56
CA PRO A 91 -20.40 -2.93 -14.47
C PRO A 91 -20.09 -3.48 -13.08
N ILE A 92 -19.73 -4.77 -13.02
CA ILE A 92 -19.51 -5.44 -11.74
C ILE A 92 -18.39 -4.71 -11.01
N ARG A 93 -18.72 -4.23 -9.82
CA ARG A 93 -17.75 -3.97 -8.77
C ARG A 93 -17.08 -5.31 -8.49
N THR A 94 -15.96 -5.61 -9.15
CA THR A 94 -15.12 -6.72 -8.73
C THR A 94 -14.71 -6.36 -7.31
N SER A 95 -15.10 -7.19 -6.34
CA SER A 95 -14.89 -6.93 -4.90
C SER A 95 -13.42 -6.63 -4.57
N ASN A 96 -12.50 -7.00 -5.46
CA ASN A 96 -11.06 -6.77 -5.35
C ASN A 96 -10.51 -5.59 -6.18
N LYS A 97 -11.29 -4.94 -7.07
CA LYS A 97 -10.77 -3.86 -7.95
C LYS A 97 -11.78 -2.72 -8.15
N SER A 98 -12.04 -1.97 -7.09
CA SER A 98 -12.98 -0.83 -7.09
C SER A 98 -12.64 0.30 -8.07
N ASN A 99 -11.52 0.23 -8.78
CA ASN A 99 -10.97 1.34 -9.57
C ASN A 99 -10.69 0.98 -11.04
N GLU A 100 -11.27 -0.11 -11.53
CA GLU A 100 -11.25 -0.46 -12.96
C GLU A 100 -12.64 -0.23 -13.58
N TYR A 101 -12.68 0.17 -14.84
CA TYR A 101 -13.91 0.33 -15.62
C TYR A 101 -13.66 -0.01 -17.09
N PHE A 102 -14.61 -0.71 -17.70
CA PHE A 102 -14.53 -1.14 -19.09
C PHE A 102 -15.88 -0.91 -19.77
N PHE A 103 -15.84 -0.45 -21.02
CA PHE A 103 -17.03 -0.39 -21.88
C PHE A 103 -16.64 -0.51 -23.36
N GLU A 104 -17.63 -0.85 -24.18
CA GLU A 104 -17.48 -0.97 -25.63
C GLU A 104 -18.60 -0.24 -26.37
N ARG A 105 -18.29 0.21 -27.59
CA ARG A 105 -19.20 0.93 -28.49
C ARG A 105 -18.97 0.48 -29.93
N ASN A 106 -20.06 0.36 -30.68
CA ASN A 106 -20.00 0.09 -32.12
C ASN A 106 -19.95 1.44 -32.87
N ILE A 107 -18.80 2.09 -32.84
CA ILE A 107 -18.55 3.37 -33.51
C ILE A 107 -17.12 3.39 -34.06
N ILE A 108 -16.95 4.00 -35.23
CA ILE A 108 -15.64 4.38 -35.77
C ILE A 108 -15.36 5.82 -35.36
N MET A 109 -14.23 6.06 -34.73
CA MET A 109 -13.75 7.40 -34.36
C MET A 109 -12.26 7.50 -34.69
N THR A 110 -11.78 8.68 -35.05
CA THR A 110 -10.34 8.92 -35.24
C THR A 110 -9.62 8.82 -33.88
N GLU A 111 -8.37 8.40 -33.88
CA GLU A 111 -7.59 8.29 -32.64
C GLU A 111 -7.35 9.67 -32.01
N GLU A 112 -7.24 10.71 -32.83
CA GLU A 112 -7.09 12.10 -32.42
C GLU A 112 -8.33 12.60 -31.67
N ASP A 113 -9.52 12.41 -32.25
CA ASP A 113 -10.79 12.80 -31.63
C ASP A 113 -11.00 12.06 -30.30
N LEU A 114 -10.75 10.76 -30.30
CA LEU A 114 -10.90 9.94 -29.10
C LEU A 114 -9.94 10.38 -28.00
N THR A 115 -8.68 10.63 -28.37
CA THR A 115 -7.65 11.11 -27.44
C THR A 115 -8.01 12.47 -26.86
N GLU A 116 -8.56 13.38 -27.66
CA GLU A 116 -9.05 14.68 -27.20
C GLU A 116 -10.20 14.52 -26.20
N ILE A 117 -11.20 13.68 -26.52
CA ILE A 117 -12.32 13.36 -25.61
C ILE A 117 -11.81 12.81 -24.28
N ILE A 118 -10.84 11.89 -24.31
CA ILE A 118 -10.25 11.30 -23.10
C ILE A 118 -9.51 12.36 -22.29
N LYS A 119 -8.69 13.20 -22.93
CA LYS A 119 -7.96 14.29 -22.27
C LYS A 119 -8.94 15.25 -21.59
N ASP A 120 -10.02 15.60 -22.25
CA ASP A 120 -11.02 16.52 -21.71
C ASP A 120 -11.82 15.91 -20.57
N ALA A 121 -12.20 14.63 -20.66
CA ALA A 121 -12.83 13.91 -19.55
C ALA A 121 -11.92 13.84 -18.30
N LEU A 122 -10.62 13.63 -18.50
CA LEU A 122 -9.63 13.65 -17.41
C LEU A 122 -9.50 15.05 -16.80
N LYS A 123 -9.38 16.11 -17.61
CA LYS A 123 -9.33 17.50 -17.14
C LYS A 123 -10.59 17.89 -16.38
N GLU A 124 -11.77 17.49 -16.84
CA GLU A 124 -13.06 17.74 -16.17
C GLU A 124 -13.11 17.11 -14.76
N LYS A 125 -12.40 16.00 -14.55
CA LYS A 125 -12.21 15.39 -13.23
C LYS A 125 -11.00 15.92 -12.45
N GLY A 126 -10.37 16.99 -12.93
CA GLY A 126 -9.25 17.66 -12.27
C GLY A 126 -7.92 16.94 -12.41
N TYR A 127 -7.75 16.08 -13.41
CA TYR A 127 -6.46 15.46 -13.72
C TYR A 127 -5.66 16.35 -14.68
N THR A 128 -4.37 16.48 -14.40
CA THR A 128 -3.37 16.98 -15.34
C THR A 128 -2.88 15.83 -16.21
N ILE A 129 -2.83 16.02 -17.53
CA ILE A 129 -2.32 14.99 -18.45
C ILE A 129 -0.82 14.83 -18.24
N PHE A 130 -0.41 13.64 -17.81
CA PHE A 130 0.99 13.33 -17.53
C PHE A 130 1.71 12.75 -18.76
N SER A 131 1.07 11.82 -19.46
CA SER A 131 1.56 11.28 -20.72
C SER A 131 0.40 10.92 -21.63
N PHE A 132 0.62 11.02 -22.93
CA PHE A 132 -0.27 10.50 -23.95
C PHE A 132 0.58 9.92 -25.07
N SER A 133 0.13 8.83 -25.68
CA SER A 133 0.84 8.21 -26.79
C SER A 133 -0.19 7.55 -27.70
N LEU A 134 -0.23 8.01 -28.96
CA LEU A 134 -1.04 7.39 -29.99
C LEU A 134 -0.48 5.98 -30.31
N GLU A 135 0.85 5.84 -30.41
CA GLU A 135 1.50 4.55 -30.65
C GLU A 135 1.20 3.47 -29.59
N ASN A 136 0.92 3.87 -28.35
CA ASN A 136 0.61 2.95 -27.25
C ASN A 136 -0.89 2.93 -26.89
N ASP A 137 -1.71 3.63 -27.67
CA ASP A 137 -3.16 3.84 -27.49
C ASP A 137 -3.57 4.15 -26.04
N ASN A 138 -2.89 5.11 -25.42
CA ASN A 138 -3.16 5.44 -24.02
C ASN A 138 -3.01 6.92 -23.67
N VAL A 139 -3.73 7.28 -22.60
CA VAL A 139 -3.65 8.59 -21.95
C VAL A 139 -3.57 8.37 -20.45
N ILE A 140 -2.55 8.92 -19.81
CA ILE A 140 -2.35 8.86 -18.37
C ILE A 140 -2.53 10.26 -17.78
N GLY A 141 -3.50 10.38 -16.87
CA GLY A 141 -3.74 11.57 -16.06
C GLY A 141 -3.20 11.39 -14.63
N LYS A 142 -2.76 12.49 -14.03
CA LYS A 142 -2.41 12.57 -12.61
C LYS A 142 -3.20 13.67 -11.93
N ARG A 143 -3.62 13.43 -10.70
CA ARG A 143 -4.27 14.42 -9.83
C ARG A 143 -3.56 14.42 -8.48
N GLY A 144 -3.19 15.60 -8.01
CA GLY A 144 -2.51 15.78 -6.73
C GLY A 144 -3.43 15.58 -5.52
N MET A 145 -2.99 16.12 -4.39
CA MET A 145 -3.66 15.95 -3.09
C MET A 145 -5.09 16.50 -3.09
N GLN A 146 -6.04 15.69 -2.61
CA GLN A 146 -7.40 16.07 -2.24
C GLN A 146 -7.65 15.68 -0.78
N ALA A 147 -8.80 16.09 -0.23
CA ALA A 147 -9.16 15.83 1.17
C ALA A 147 -9.05 14.35 1.60
N ASN A 148 -9.21 13.39 0.68
CA ASN A 148 -9.25 11.96 0.95
C ASN A 148 -8.24 11.13 0.12
N GLU A 149 -7.30 11.79 -0.57
CA GLU A 149 -6.26 11.10 -1.37
C GLU A 149 -5.02 11.98 -1.52
N TRP A 150 -3.83 11.42 -1.36
CA TRP A 150 -2.58 12.17 -1.54
C TRP A 150 -2.22 12.35 -3.01
N ASN A 151 -2.59 11.37 -3.84
CA ASN A 151 -2.32 11.35 -5.26
C ASN A 151 -3.27 10.36 -5.95
N SER A 152 -3.68 10.64 -7.17
CA SER A 152 -4.45 9.73 -8.02
C SER A 152 -3.83 9.69 -9.41
N ILE A 153 -3.61 8.48 -9.92
CA ILE A 153 -3.14 8.25 -11.28
C ILE A 153 -4.24 7.47 -11.99
N THR A 154 -4.64 7.93 -13.18
CA THR A 154 -5.61 7.23 -14.02
C THR A 154 -5.01 6.98 -15.39
N GLY A 155 -4.99 5.71 -15.81
CA GLY A 155 -4.66 5.32 -17.16
C GLY A 155 -5.92 4.95 -17.93
N VAL A 156 -6.10 5.56 -19.09
CA VAL A 156 -7.14 5.22 -20.06
C VAL A 156 -6.46 4.58 -21.26
N TYR A 157 -6.91 3.39 -21.62
CA TYR A 157 -6.41 2.58 -22.72
C TYR A 157 -7.57 2.31 -23.67
N TYR A 158 -7.31 2.42 -24.96
CA TYR A 158 -8.34 2.17 -25.96
C TYR A 158 -7.85 1.19 -27.03
N LYS A 159 -8.80 0.55 -27.70
CA LYS A 159 -8.58 -0.30 -28.86
C LYS A 159 -9.67 0.01 -29.88
N ASN A 160 -9.26 0.45 -31.06
CA ASN A 160 -10.16 0.82 -32.15
C ASN A 160 -10.07 -0.23 -33.27
N ASP A 161 -11.03 -1.15 -33.33
CA ASP A 161 -11.09 -2.15 -34.40
C ASP A 161 -11.95 -1.62 -35.55
N ILE A 162 -11.30 -0.98 -36.53
CA ILE A 162 -11.94 -0.37 -37.71
C ILE A 162 -12.76 -1.42 -38.49
N ASN A 163 -12.25 -2.64 -38.61
CA ASN A 163 -12.89 -3.71 -39.38
C ASN A 163 -14.22 -4.16 -38.73
N LYS A 164 -14.26 -4.17 -37.40
CA LYS A 164 -15.47 -4.54 -36.63
C LYS A 164 -16.31 -3.34 -36.20
N GLN A 165 -15.90 -2.13 -36.60
CA GLN A 165 -16.49 -0.86 -36.14
C GLN A 165 -16.62 -0.79 -34.61
N LYS A 166 -15.62 -1.35 -33.90
CA LYS A 166 -15.72 -1.59 -32.45
C LYS A 166 -14.65 -0.80 -31.72
N LEU A 167 -15.09 0.13 -30.88
CA LEU A 167 -14.28 0.86 -29.93
C LEU A 167 -14.40 0.21 -28.55
N GLN A 168 -13.26 -0.12 -27.95
CA GLN A 168 -13.18 -0.66 -26.60
C GLN A 168 -12.33 0.26 -25.74
N ILE A 169 -12.82 0.60 -24.54
CA ILE A 169 -12.14 1.51 -23.62
C ILE A 169 -12.01 0.84 -22.26
N TYR A 170 -10.78 0.83 -21.75
CA TYR A 170 -10.43 0.33 -20.43
C TYR A 170 -9.80 1.46 -19.60
N ILE A 171 -10.27 1.62 -18.37
CA ILE A 171 -9.85 2.67 -17.47
C ILE A 171 -9.41 2.02 -16.17
N ASN A 172 -8.21 2.35 -15.72
CA ASN A 172 -7.68 1.93 -14.44
C ASN A 172 -7.29 3.16 -13.64
N THR A 173 -7.66 3.21 -12.37
CA THR A 173 -7.28 4.27 -11.45
C THR A 173 -6.56 3.69 -10.24
N LYS A 174 -5.41 4.26 -9.88
CA LYS A 174 -4.69 3.94 -8.65
C LYS A 174 -4.59 5.19 -7.82
N ILE A 175 -4.78 5.03 -6.52
CA ILE A 175 -4.76 6.13 -5.55
C ILE A 175 -3.70 5.85 -4.50
N THR A 176 -2.98 6.90 -4.10
CA THR A 176 -2.21 6.89 -2.86
C THR A 176 -3.17 7.24 -1.73
N GLN A 177 -3.58 6.22 -0.97
CA GLN A 177 -4.60 6.36 0.07
C GLN A 177 -4.05 7.02 1.33
N ASP A 178 -4.94 7.72 2.03
CA ASP A 178 -4.75 8.11 3.43
C ASP A 178 -5.45 7.10 4.36
N PHE A 179 -5.12 7.13 5.65
CA PHE A 179 -5.61 6.22 6.71
C PHE A 179 -7.15 6.22 6.89
N THR A 180 -7.85 7.22 6.34
CA THR A 180 -9.28 7.47 6.54
C THR A 180 -10.23 6.52 5.79
N GLY A 181 -9.71 5.49 5.13
CA GLY A 181 -10.51 4.46 4.45
C GLY A 181 -10.67 4.73 2.96
N GLY A 182 -10.60 3.64 2.18
CA GLY A 182 -10.66 3.70 0.72
C GLY A 182 -11.98 4.26 0.19
N TRP A 183 -11.93 4.71 -1.06
CA TRP A 183 -13.10 5.25 -1.76
C TRP A 183 -14.18 4.17 -1.94
N SER A 184 -15.42 4.50 -1.59
CA SER A 184 -16.59 3.65 -1.87
C SER A 184 -17.01 3.71 -3.34
N GLU A 185 -16.64 4.78 -4.04
CA GLU A 185 -17.04 5.08 -5.41
C GLU A 185 -15.96 4.70 -6.43
N ASN A 186 -16.38 4.12 -7.57
CA ASN A 186 -15.47 3.76 -8.66
C ASN A 186 -15.10 5.01 -9.49
N ARG A 187 -13.87 5.51 -9.31
CA ARG A 187 -13.35 6.68 -10.03
C ARG A 187 -13.21 6.44 -11.54
N ALA A 188 -12.76 5.25 -11.92
CA ALA A 188 -12.65 4.87 -13.33
C ALA A 188 -14.02 4.90 -14.02
N LYS A 189 -15.09 4.47 -13.33
CA LYS A 189 -16.47 4.58 -13.83
C LYS A 189 -16.88 6.03 -14.05
N LYS A 190 -16.59 6.94 -13.12
CA LYS A 190 -16.94 8.37 -13.26
C LYS A 190 -16.28 9.03 -14.48
N ILE A 191 -15.04 8.64 -14.80
CA ILE A 191 -14.32 9.13 -15.99
C ILE A 191 -14.90 8.46 -17.24
N GLY A 192 -15.12 7.15 -17.19
CA GLY A 192 -15.70 6.39 -18.30
C GLY A 192 -17.07 6.89 -18.73
N LEU A 193 -17.95 7.23 -17.79
CA LEU A 193 -19.27 7.79 -18.11
C LEU A 193 -19.19 9.15 -18.82
N ILE A 194 -18.19 9.99 -18.51
CA ILE A 194 -17.99 11.26 -19.24
C ILE A 194 -17.48 10.99 -20.65
N ILE A 195 -16.49 10.10 -20.78
CA ILE A 195 -15.95 9.73 -22.10
C ILE A 195 -17.10 9.19 -22.97
N ASP A 196 -17.89 8.27 -22.42
CA ASP A 196 -19.02 7.65 -23.08
C ASP A 196 -20.07 8.69 -23.54
N ALA A 197 -20.48 9.60 -22.65
CA ALA A 197 -21.40 10.68 -22.99
C ALA A 197 -20.85 11.62 -24.07
N LYS A 198 -19.55 11.95 -24.02
CA LYS A 198 -18.90 12.79 -25.04
C LYS A 198 -18.79 12.07 -26.39
N ILE A 199 -18.54 10.77 -26.40
CA ILE A 199 -18.57 9.95 -27.63
C ILE A 199 -19.96 9.98 -28.24
N ASP A 200 -21.01 9.81 -27.43
CA ASP A 200 -22.40 9.85 -27.92
C ASP A 200 -22.75 11.24 -28.49
N SER A 201 -22.26 12.33 -27.90
CA SER A 201 -22.50 13.69 -28.42
C SER A 201 -21.83 14.00 -29.77
N LYS A 202 -20.81 13.23 -30.18
CA LYS A 202 -20.16 13.38 -31.51
C LYS A 202 -20.83 12.53 -32.61
N LYS A 203 -21.84 11.72 -32.28
CA LYS A 203 -22.59 10.90 -33.26
C LYS A 203 -23.72 11.67 -33.93
N GLU A 204 -24.19 12.76 -33.32
CA GLU A 204 -25.22 13.67 -33.85
C GLU A 204 -24.60 14.71 -34.79
#